data_AF-W9KXG7-F1
#
_entry.id   AF-W9KXG7-F1
#
_cell.length_a   1.000
_cell.length_b   1.000
_cell.length_c   1.000
_cell.angle_alpha   90.00
_cell.angle_beta   90.00
_cell.angle_gamma   90.00
#
_symmetry.space_group_name_H-M   'P 1'
#
loop_
_entity.id
_entity.type
_entity.pdbx_description
1 polymer ?
#
loop_
_entity_poly.entity_id
_entity_poly.type
_entity_poly.pdbx_seq_one_letter_code
_entity_poly.pdbx_strand_id
1 'polypeptide(L)'
;MNQYSKRTFWDAQDRPIAISGLEKRLTTAFNTRGGYGVFETFLERSLLWKKVDTTGSLRLIKFPKERNVPSWSWMAYDGVISYVEADFNKVAWTKEYSSPFDSGSGAAGKWYWEADKTNRPSVLALKKVRELKSVPTNEAASTISFDTSASNGKGLKEFRCLVLGKAKLDNVIGPHILKCFVLIIKPSTDNQTVFTRVGAGILEEDQIIWDHYEAGILI
;
A
#
# COMPACT_ATOMS: atom_id res chain seq x y z
N MET A 1 4.92 -10.64 8.48
CA MET A 1 4.22 -10.76 7.18
C MET A 1 5.08 -11.36 6.06
N ASN A 2 6.32 -10.91 5.82
CA ASN A 2 7.21 -11.45 4.76
C ASN A 2 7.36 -13.01 4.77
N GLN A 3 7.64 -13.63 5.92
CA GLN A 3 7.75 -15.10 6.00
C GLN A 3 6.46 -15.85 5.64
N TYR A 4 5.30 -15.20 5.80
CA TYR A 4 4.00 -15.82 5.50
C TYR A 4 3.61 -15.67 4.03
N SER A 5 4.01 -14.59 3.36
CA SER A 5 3.83 -14.45 1.91
C SER A 5 4.65 -15.47 1.11
N LYS A 6 5.75 -15.97 1.69
CA LYS A 6 6.58 -17.06 1.13
C LYS A 6 5.91 -18.43 1.11
N ARG A 7 4.85 -18.64 1.89
CA ARG A 7 4.19 -19.94 1.96
C ARG A 7 3.35 -20.15 0.70
N THR A 8 3.65 -21.18 -0.05
CA THR A 8 2.83 -21.62 -1.18
C THR A 8 1.55 -22.25 -0.62
N PHE A 9 0.40 -21.66 -0.95
CA PHE A 9 -0.91 -22.25 -0.68
C PHE A 9 -1.35 -23.09 -1.89
N TRP A 10 -2.13 -24.15 -1.66
CA TRP A 10 -2.70 -24.96 -2.75
C TRP A 10 -3.66 -24.14 -3.62
N ASP A 11 -4.52 -23.34 -3.00
CA ASP A 11 -5.30 -22.28 -3.64
C ASP A 11 -4.86 -20.92 -3.07
N ALA A 12 -4.47 -20.00 -3.96
CA ALA A 12 -4.08 -18.65 -3.55
C ALA A 12 -5.25 -17.89 -2.90
N GLN A 13 -6.51 -18.23 -3.21
CA GLN A 13 -7.70 -17.64 -2.60
C GLN A 13 -7.86 -17.97 -1.11
N ASP A 14 -7.22 -19.05 -0.64
CA ASP A 14 -7.28 -19.44 0.78
C ASP A 14 -6.29 -18.66 1.65
N ARG A 15 -5.38 -17.88 1.04
CA ARG A 15 -4.35 -17.11 1.73
C ARG A 15 -4.90 -16.18 2.82
N PRO A 16 -5.95 -15.35 2.59
CA PRO A 16 -6.52 -14.52 3.65
C PRO A 16 -7.07 -15.34 4.82
N ILE A 17 -7.70 -16.48 4.52
CA ILE A 17 -8.31 -17.36 5.53
C ILE A 17 -7.21 -18.03 6.36
N ALA A 18 -6.19 -18.59 5.71
CA ALA A 18 -5.11 -19.31 6.36
C ALA A 18 -4.27 -18.42 7.29
N ILE A 19 -4.21 -17.12 7.01
CA ILE A 19 -3.42 -16.15 7.79
C ILE A 19 -4.27 -15.48 8.88
N SER A 20 -5.60 -15.54 8.77
CA SER A 20 -6.52 -14.83 9.67
C SER A 20 -6.30 -15.11 11.17
N GLY A 21 -6.04 -16.37 11.52
CA GLY A 21 -5.76 -16.76 12.91
C GLY A 21 -4.49 -16.12 13.47
N LEU A 22 -3.46 -15.91 12.63
CA LEU A 22 -2.26 -15.18 13.04
C LEU A 22 -2.56 -13.69 13.20
N GLU A 23 -3.26 -13.08 12.25
CA GLU A 23 -3.59 -11.66 12.32
C GLU A 23 -4.38 -11.34 13.57
N LYS A 24 -5.38 -12.16 13.90
CA LYS A 24 -6.18 -12.03 15.12
C LYS A 24 -5.34 -12.10 16.40
N ARG A 25 -4.30 -12.95 16.41
CA ARG A 25 -3.34 -13.01 17.53
C ARG A 25 -2.50 -11.75 17.61
N LEU A 26 -2.06 -11.20 16.48
CA LEU A 26 -1.25 -9.99 16.42
C LEU A 26 -2.07 -8.75 16.80
N THR A 27 -3.32 -8.61 16.32
CA THR A 27 -4.22 -7.52 16.71
C THR A 27 -4.46 -7.50 18.21
N THR A 28 -4.67 -8.68 18.81
CA THR A 28 -4.81 -8.84 20.26
C THR A 28 -3.51 -8.48 20.99
N ALA A 29 -2.36 -9.02 20.57
CA ALA A 29 -1.09 -8.82 21.25
C ALA A 29 -0.61 -7.35 21.21
N PHE A 30 -0.85 -6.64 20.10
CA PHE A 30 -0.49 -5.23 19.96
C PHE A 30 -1.61 -4.27 20.37
N ASN A 31 -2.75 -4.79 20.84
CA ASN A 31 -3.93 -4.00 21.17
C ASN A 31 -4.29 -3.00 20.05
N THR A 32 -4.35 -3.51 18.82
CA THR A 32 -4.50 -2.72 17.59
C THR A 32 -5.57 -3.29 16.68
N ARG A 33 -6.21 -2.48 15.84
CA ARG A 33 -7.10 -2.97 14.78
C ARG A 33 -6.28 -3.51 13.60
N GLY A 34 -6.82 -4.46 12.87
CA GLY A 34 -6.13 -4.97 11.69
C GLY A 34 -6.97 -5.89 10.81
N GLY A 35 -6.42 -6.25 9.66
CA GLY A 35 -7.03 -7.14 8.69
C GLY A 35 -6.39 -7.01 7.32
N TYR A 36 -6.54 -8.03 6.49
CA TYR A 36 -5.98 -8.08 5.14
C TYR A 36 -4.48 -7.76 5.11
N GLY A 37 -3.72 -8.22 6.09
CA GLY A 37 -2.28 -8.07 6.16
C GLY A 37 -1.78 -6.73 6.71
N VAL A 38 -2.69 -5.85 7.18
CA VAL A 38 -2.40 -4.48 7.61
C VAL A 38 -2.91 -4.24 9.04
N PHE A 39 -2.17 -3.44 9.80
CA PHE A 39 -2.46 -3.13 11.21
C PHE A 39 -2.49 -1.61 11.43
N GLU A 40 -3.45 -1.12 12.21
CA GLU A 40 -3.67 0.30 12.48
C GLU A 40 -2.44 0.98 13.10
N THR A 41 -1.83 0.38 14.12
CA THR A 41 -0.65 0.94 14.81
C THR A 41 0.60 1.00 13.90
N PHE A 42 0.62 0.21 12.83
CA PHE A 42 1.73 0.13 11.88
C PHE A 42 1.25 0.36 10.44
N LEU A 43 0.24 1.21 10.25
CA LEU A 43 -0.49 1.32 9.00
C LEU A 43 0.43 1.63 7.82
N GLU A 44 1.25 2.67 7.95
CA GLU A 44 2.15 3.15 6.89
C GLU A 44 3.15 2.09 6.47
N ARG A 45 3.78 1.46 7.46
CA ARG A 45 4.76 0.40 7.25
C ARG A 45 4.11 -0.83 6.63
N SER A 46 2.89 -1.15 7.06
CA SER A 46 2.12 -2.28 6.52
C SER A 46 1.66 -2.03 5.08
N LEU A 47 1.37 -0.77 4.72
CA LEU A 47 1.03 -0.35 3.35
C LEU A 47 2.26 -0.33 2.44
N LEU A 48 3.46 -0.09 2.96
CA LEU A 48 4.71 -0.07 2.18
C LEU A 48 5.24 -1.47 1.80
N TRP A 49 4.37 -2.47 1.62
CA TRP A 49 4.79 -3.74 1.06
C TRP A 49 5.27 -3.57 -0.39
N LYS A 50 6.13 -4.46 -0.87
CA LYS A 50 6.59 -4.51 -2.26
C LYS A 50 6.84 -5.96 -2.68
N LYS A 51 6.92 -6.27 -3.98
CA LYS A 51 7.37 -7.60 -4.41
C LYS A 51 8.83 -7.82 -3.99
N VAL A 52 9.22 -9.07 -3.71
CA VAL A 52 10.64 -9.40 -3.55
C VAL A 52 11.33 -9.32 -4.91
N ASP A 53 12.51 -8.71 -4.97
CA ASP A 53 13.18 -8.41 -6.24
C ASP A 53 13.60 -9.70 -7.00
N THR A 54 13.87 -10.79 -6.28
CA THR A 54 14.25 -12.10 -6.84
C THR A 54 13.07 -12.97 -7.28
N THR A 55 11.86 -12.66 -6.81
CA THR A 55 10.65 -13.33 -7.27
C THR A 55 10.04 -12.46 -8.35
N GLY A 56 9.61 -13.03 -9.47
CA GLY A 56 8.99 -12.26 -10.56
C GLY A 56 7.76 -11.44 -10.13
N SER A 57 7.04 -10.89 -11.09
CA SER A 57 5.84 -10.08 -10.81
C SER A 57 4.79 -10.83 -9.99
N LEU A 58 4.08 -10.10 -9.13
CA LEU A 58 2.95 -10.64 -8.39
C LEU A 58 1.78 -10.89 -9.34
N ARG A 59 0.93 -11.85 -8.99
CA ARG A 59 -0.29 -12.15 -9.73
C ARG A 59 -1.49 -11.73 -8.92
N LEU A 60 -2.39 -10.93 -9.50
CA LEU A 60 -3.65 -10.60 -8.85
C LEU A 60 -4.49 -11.88 -8.67
N ILE A 61 -4.95 -12.12 -7.44
CA ILE A 61 -5.84 -13.24 -7.14
C ILE A 61 -7.26 -12.86 -7.53
N LYS A 62 -7.94 -13.74 -8.27
CA LYS A 62 -9.36 -13.56 -8.60
C LYS A 62 -10.20 -14.08 -7.44
N PHE A 63 -10.69 -13.18 -6.62
CA PHE A 63 -11.63 -13.53 -5.56
C PHE A 63 -13.07 -13.53 -6.07
N PRO A 64 -13.96 -14.38 -5.50
CA PRO A 64 -15.39 -14.28 -5.73
C PRO A 64 -15.92 -12.94 -5.20
N LYS A 65 -17.05 -12.45 -5.73
CA LYS A 65 -17.62 -11.13 -5.37
C LYS A 65 -17.87 -10.98 -3.87
N GLU A 66 -18.12 -12.10 -3.21
CA GLU A 66 -18.42 -12.22 -1.79
C GLU A 66 -17.18 -12.08 -0.88
N ARG A 67 -15.96 -12.15 -1.43
CA ARG A 67 -14.68 -12.04 -0.69
C ARG A 67 -13.79 -10.99 -1.35
N ASN A 68 -14.23 -9.73 -1.36
CA ASN A 68 -13.42 -8.67 -1.93
C ASN A 68 -12.24 -8.35 -0.99
N VAL A 69 -11.01 -8.54 -1.49
CA VAL A 69 -9.78 -8.16 -0.79
C VAL A 69 -9.29 -6.84 -1.40
N PRO A 70 -9.06 -5.80 -0.59
CA PRO A 70 -8.75 -4.49 -1.13
C PRO A 70 -7.37 -4.45 -1.79
N SER A 71 -7.18 -3.62 -2.83
CA SER A 71 -5.91 -3.60 -3.59
C SER A 71 -4.71 -3.11 -2.78
N TRP A 72 -4.95 -2.33 -1.72
CA TRP A 72 -3.90 -1.92 -0.80
C TRP A 72 -3.38 -3.08 0.06
N SER A 73 -4.09 -4.21 0.12
CA SER A 73 -3.66 -5.41 0.81
C SER A 73 -2.73 -6.23 -0.09
N TRP A 74 -1.60 -6.66 0.46
CA TRP A 74 -0.74 -7.62 -0.22
C TRP A 74 -1.43 -8.99 -0.41
N MET A 75 -2.47 -9.30 0.37
CA MET A 75 -3.24 -10.54 0.22
C MET A 75 -4.12 -10.53 -1.03
N ALA A 76 -4.28 -9.39 -1.71
CA ALA A 76 -4.90 -9.34 -3.03
C ALA A 76 -4.04 -10.04 -4.10
N TYR A 77 -2.77 -10.34 -3.78
CA TYR A 77 -1.78 -10.85 -4.71
C TYR A 77 -1.18 -12.18 -4.27
N ASP A 78 -0.94 -13.04 -5.25
CA ASP A 78 -0.12 -14.23 -5.14
C ASP A 78 1.34 -13.92 -5.50
N GLY A 79 2.25 -14.56 -4.78
CA GLY A 79 3.69 -14.27 -4.79
C GLY A 79 4.21 -13.78 -3.43
N VAL A 80 5.51 -13.47 -3.42
CA VAL A 80 6.26 -13.13 -2.20
C VAL A 80 6.45 -11.64 -2.11
N ILE A 81 6.17 -11.09 -0.92
CA ILE A 81 6.35 -9.68 -0.61
C ILE A 81 7.48 -9.44 0.38
N SER A 82 8.14 -8.29 0.22
CA SER A 82 8.96 -7.61 1.21
C SER A 82 8.31 -6.27 1.57
N TYR A 83 9.06 -5.40 2.22
CA TYR A 83 8.65 -4.05 2.56
C TYR A 83 9.71 -3.05 2.08
N VAL A 84 9.28 -1.84 1.72
CA VAL A 84 10.18 -0.70 1.52
C VAL A 84 10.84 -0.40 2.86
N GLU A 85 12.17 -0.30 2.86
CA GLU A 85 12.94 -0.03 4.07
C GLU A 85 12.71 1.40 4.53
N ALA A 86 12.00 1.54 5.64
CA ALA A 86 11.73 2.80 6.30
C ALA A 86 12.28 2.72 7.72
N ASP A 87 13.45 3.28 8.00
CA ASP A 87 14.06 3.14 9.33
C ASP A 87 13.16 3.67 10.45
N PHE A 88 13.24 3.03 11.62
CA PHE A 88 12.49 3.47 12.78
C PHE A 88 12.90 4.89 13.17
N ASN A 89 11.89 5.72 13.44
CA ASN A 89 12.06 7.11 13.84
C ASN A 89 12.76 8.04 12.82
N LYS A 90 13.04 7.56 11.60
CA LYS A 90 13.65 8.34 10.50
C LYS A 90 12.64 8.87 9.49
N VAL A 91 11.37 8.54 9.63
CA VAL A 91 10.29 8.97 8.73
C VAL A 91 9.26 9.79 9.51
N ALA A 92 8.86 10.93 8.94
CA ALA A 92 7.71 11.71 9.38
C ALA A 92 6.49 11.32 8.53
N TRP A 93 5.59 10.54 9.12
CA TRP A 93 4.35 10.09 8.47
C TRP A 93 3.38 11.26 8.26
N THR A 94 2.72 11.30 7.11
CA THR A 94 1.81 12.37 6.75
C THR A 94 0.38 12.10 7.27
N LYS A 95 -0.51 13.07 7.11
CA LYS A 95 -1.96 12.92 7.40
C LYS A 95 -2.80 13.02 6.13
N GLU A 96 -2.23 12.63 4.99
CA GLU A 96 -2.81 12.81 3.65
C GLU A 96 -3.82 11.74 3.25
N TYR A 97 -4.13 10.83 4.17
CA TYR A 97 -5.14 9.80 4.07
C TYR A 97 -5.87 9.68 5.42
N SER A 98 -6.92 8.87 5.46
CA SER A 98 -7.57 8.43 6.69
C SER A 98 -7.54 6.91 6.75
N SER A 99 -7.31 6.37 7.94
CA SER A 99 -7.16 4.93 8.15
C SER A 99 -8.45 4.20 7.78
N PRO A 100 -8.36 3.00 7.16
CA PRO A 100 -9.53 2.16 6.96
C PRO A 100 -10.17 1.74 8.30
N PHE A 101 -9.40 1.84 9.40
CA PHE A 101 -9.81 1.49 10.75
C PHE A 101 -10.38 2.66 11.57
N ASP A 102 -10.38 3.90 11.07
CA ASP A 102 -10.88 5.07 11.82
C ASP A 102 -12.37 4.93 12.16
N SER A 103 -12.79 5.31 13.37
CA SER A 103 -14.13 5.07 13.94
C SER A 103 -15.34 5.59 13.13
N GLY A 104 -15.12 6.46 12.15
CA GLY A 104 -16.12 6.88 11.17
C GLY A 104 -16.46 5.80 10.13
N SER A 105 -15.59 4.80 9.96
CA SER A 105 -15.82 3.59 9.15
C SER A 105 -16.62 2.51 9.91
N GLY A 106 -17.42 2.89 10.92
CA GLY A 106 -18.39 1.98 11.55
C GLY A 106 -17.83 0.70 12.19
N ALA A 107 -16.51 0.64 12.45
CA ALA A 107 -15.85 -0.43 13.20
C ALA A 107 -16.15 -0.33 14.72
N ALA A 108 -17.39 -0.05 15.09
CA ALA A 108 -17.83 -0.09 16.47
C ALA A 108 -17.82 -1.55 16.94
N GLY A 109 -16.72 -1.99 17.55
CA GLY A 109 -16.59 -3.25 18.27
C GLY A 109 -15.82 -4.38 17.58
N LYS A 110 -15.56 -4.31 16.26
CA LYS A 110 -14.71 -5.31 15.58
C LYS A 110 -13.25 -4.86 15.55
N TRP A 111 -12.38 -5.65 16.19
CA TRP A 111 -10.93 -5.44 16.21
C TRP A 111 -10.20 -6.05 15.01
N TYR A 112 -10.91 -6.85 14.20
CA TYR A 112 -10.35 -7.62 13.10
C TYR A 112 -11.32 -7.68 11.90
N TRP A 113 -10.79 -7.59 10.68
CA TRP A 113 -11.55 -7.81 9.44
C TRP A 113 -11.28 -9.22 8.89
N GLU A 114 -12.35 -9.98 8.71
CA GLU A 114 -12.33 -11.32 8.10
C GLU A 114 -12.70 -11.25 6.60
N ALA A 115 -12.25 -12.22 5.81
CA ALA A 115 -12.72 -12.38 4.44
C ALA A 115 -14.12 -13.05 4.39
N ASP A 116 -15.10 -12.45 5.07
CA ASP A 116 -16.50 -12.90 5.12
C ASP A 116 -17.45 -11.83 4.55
N LYS A 117 -18.70 -12.23 4.26
CA LYS A 117 -19.73 -11.36 3.68
C LYS A 117 -20.20 -10.24 4.62
N THR A 118 -19.76 -10.23 5.88
CA THR A 118 -20.27 -9.33 6.91
C THR A 118 -19.40 -8.07 7.07
N ASN A 119 -18.21 -8.06 6.48
CA ASN A 119 -17.30 -6.94 6.61
C ASN A 119 -17.58 -5.87 5.56
N ARG A 120 -17.56 -4.62 6.04
CA ARG A 120 -17.79 -3.43 5.21
C ARG A 120 -16.60 -3.21 4.27
N PRO A 121 -16.79 -2.45 3.18
CA PRO A 121 -15.72 -2.13 2.25
C PRO A 121 -14.52 -1.54 2.99
N SER A 122 -13.39 -2.18 2.78
CA SER A 122 -12.11 -1.87 3.38
C SER A 122 -11.45 -0.70 2.67
N VAL A 123 -12.00 0.51 2.82
CA VAL A 123 -11.61 1.68 2.02
C VAL A 123 -10.60 2.56 2.75
N LEU A 124 -9.49 2.86 2.09
CA LEU A 124 -8.54 3.88 2.52
C LEU A 124 -8.91 5.21 1.85
N ALA A 125 -9.38 6.19 2.64
CA ALA A 125 -9.74 7.50 2.11
C ALA A 125 -8.48 8.33 1.84
N LEU A 126 -8.38 8.92 0.64
CA LEU A 126 -7.24 9.69 0.18
C LEU A 126 -7.59 11.18 0.16
N LYS A 127 -6.81 12.01 0.84
CA LYS A 127 -7.02 13.46 0.90
C LYS A 127 -6.16 14.21 -0.11
N LYS A 128 -4.93 13.73 -0.35
CA LYS A 128 -3.97 14.35 -1.27
C LYS A 128 -3.26 13.31 -2.12
N VAL A 129 -3.81 13.05 -3.29
CA VAL A 129 -3.23 12.26 -4.36
C VAL A 129 -2.57 13.20 -5.36
N ARG A 130 -1.35 12.88 -5.82
CA ARG A 130 -0.53 13.77 -6.66
C ARG A 130 -0.05 13.11 -7.94
N GLU A 131 0.18 13.95 -8.93
CA GLU A 131 0.82 13.58 -10.18
C GLU A 131 2.34 13.47 -10.06
N LEU A 132 2.94 12.71 -10.96
CA LEU A 132 4.38 12.49 -11.06
C LEU A 132 4.98 13.35 -12.19
N LYS A 133 6.13 13.99 -11.95
CA LYS A 133 6.84 14.87 -12.92
C LYS A 133 7.64 14.12 -14.01
N SER A 134 7.45 12.80 -14.12
CA SER A 134 8.31 11.80 -14.82
C SER A 134 9.49 11.32 -13.97
N VAL A 135 9.81 10.02 -14.09
CA VAL A 135 10.89 9.33 -13.38
C VAL A 135 12.05 9.18 -14.37
N PRO A 136 13.31 9.36 -13.95
CA PRO A 136 14.46 9.14 -14.82
C PRO A 136 14.43 7.73 -15.43
N THR A 137 14.60 7.65 -16.75
CA THR A 137 14.59 6.43 -17.57
C THR A 137 15.75 5.47 -17.28
N ASN A 138 16.66 5.83 -16.37
CA ASN A 138 17.79 4.99 -16.01
C ASN A 138 17.40 4.03 -14.88
N GLU A 139 17.39 2.74 -15.21
CA GLU A 139 17.07 1.58 -14.36
C GLU A 139 17.93 1.46 -13.07
N ALA A 140 18.86 2.38 -12.82
CA ALA A 140 19.63 2.47 -11.58
C ALA A 140 18.95 3.30 -10.45
N ALA A 141 17.84 4.00 -10.73
CA ALA A 141 17.20 4.93 -9.78
C ALA A 141 15.69 4.72 -9.54
N SER A 142 15.11 3.63 -10.05
CA SER A 142 13.70 3.31 -9.77
C SER A 142 13.56 2.64 -8.40
N THR A 143 13.51 3.43 -7.33
CA THR A 143 13.10 2.97 -5.98
C THR A 143 11.61 2.61 -5.89
N ILE A 144 10.89 2.65 -7.01
CA ILE A 144 9.52 2.17 -7.14
C ILE A 144 9.50 0.70 -7.53
N SER A 145 8.74 -0.08 -6.78
CA SER A 145 8.39 -1.45 -7.12
C SER A 145 6.93 -1.51 -7.55
N PHE A 146 6.70 -1.76 -8.84
CA PHE A 146 5.36 -2.08 -9.34
C PHE A 146 4.96 -3.51 -8.95
N ASP A 147 3.68 -3.68 -8.62
CA ASP A 147 3.13 -4.95 -8.15
C ASP A 147 3.08 -6.00 -9.28
N THR A 148 2.81 -5.56 -10.53
CA THR A 148 2.69 -6.44 -11.71
C THR A 148 3.53 -5.96 -12.91
N SER A 149 3.83 -6.86 -13.86
CA SER A 149 4.61 -6.50 -15.07
C SER A 149 3.88 -5.56 -16.03
N ALA A 150 2.55 -5.49 -15.99
CA ALA A 150 1.74 -4.76 -16.97
C ALA A 150 1.92 -3.24 -16.88
N SER A 151 2.42 -2.75 -15.75
CA SER A 151 2.73 -1.35 -15.48
C SER A 151 4.05 -0.88 -16.11
N ASN A 152 4.92 -1.79 -16.56
CA ASN A 152 6.29 -1.47 -16.98
C ASN A 152 6.40 -0.87 -18.39
N GLY A 153 5.29 -0.64 -19.09
CA GLY A 153 5.27 -0.17 -20.48
C GLY A 153 4.30 0.99 -20.78
N LYS A 154 3.58 1.49 -19.78
CA LYS A 154 2.66 2.63 -19.93
C LYS A 154 3.28 3.89 -19.33
N GLY A 155 3.16 5.02 -20.03
CA GLY A 155 3.77 6.28 -19.59
C GLY A 155 3.29 6.70 -18.20
N LEU A 156 4.20 7.20 -17.36
CA LEU A 156 3.96 7.60 -15.96
C LEU A 156 2.80 8.59 -15.74
N LYS A 157 2.31 9.24 -16.81
CA LYS A 157 1.13 10.13 -16.79
C LYS A 157 -0.14 9.42 -16.32
N GLU A 158 -0.23 8.10 -16.46
CA GLU A 158 -1.38 7.31 -16.00
C GLU A 158 -1.36 7.02 -14.49
N PHE A 159 -0.26 7.30 -13.80
CA PHE A 159 -0.12 7.04 -12.38
C PHE A 159 -0.30 8.31 -11.55
N ARG A 160 -0.68 8.07 -10.31
CA ARG A 160 -0.63 9.03 -9.22
C ARG A 160 0.17 8.44 -8.07
N CYS A 161 0.50 9.28 -7.10
CA CYS A 161 1.09 8.83 -5.85
C CYS A 161 0.34 9.40 -4.64
N LEU A 162 0.33 8.60 -3.57
CA LEU A 162 -0.02 9.02 -2.22
C LEU A 162 1.26 9.06 -1.40
N VAL A 163 1.55 10.17 -0.74
CA VAL A 163 2.73 10.30 0.13
C VAL A 163 2.37 9.84 1.53
N LEU A 164 2.88 8.69 1.94
CA LEU A 164 2.69 8.14 3.29
C LEU A 164 3.60 8.82 4.30
N GLY A 165 4.83 9.16 3.91
CA GLY A 165 5.79 9.79 4.80
C GLY A 165 6.93 10.46 4.06
N LYS A 166 7.64 11.34 4.77
CA LYS A 166 8.87 11.99 4.29
C LYS A 166 10.03 11.58 5.19
N ALA A 167 11.20 11.32 4.61
CA ALA A 167 12.42 11.16 5.40
C ALA A 167 12.65 12.42 6.23
N LYS A 168 12.99 12.24 7.51
CA LYS A 168 13.43 13.35 8.35
C LYS A 168 14.78 13.84 7.83
N LEU A 169 14.98 15.15 7.83
CA LEU A 169 16.28 15.73 7.54
C LEU A 169 17.23 15.33 8.67
N ASP A 170 18.26 14.54 8.37
CA ASP A 170 19.38 14.37 9.29
C ASP A 170 20.20 15.69 9.29
N ASN A 171 20.93 15.98 10.38
CA ASN A 171 21.71 17.22 10.56
C ASN A 171 22.92 17.37 9.59
N VAL A 172 22.81 16.84 8.38
CA VAL A 172 23.83 16.90 7.33
C VAL A 172 23.69 18.23 6.59
N ILE A 173 24.81 18.92 6.43
CA ILE A 173 24.89 20.26 5.83
C ILE A 173 24.95 20.10 4.30
N GLY A 174 23.91 20.52 3.59
CA GLY A 174 23.88 20.57 2.12
C GLY A 174 22.45 20.66 1.53
N PRO A 175 22.30 21.01 0.24
CA PRO A 175 21.01 20.90 -0.44
C PRO A 175 20.66 19.41 -0.59
N HIS A 176 19.61 18.97 0.11
CA HIS A 176 19.14 17.59 0.06
C HIS A 176 17.73 17.55 -0.51
N ILE A 177 17.55 16.78 -1.58
CA ILE A 177 16.23 16.45 -2.08
C ILE A 177 15.63 15.40 -1.12
N LEU A 178 14.51 15.76 -0.49
CA LEU A 178 13.88 14.90 0.52
C LEU A 178 13.28 13.65 -0.14
N LYS A 179 13.52 12.49 0.48
CA LYS A 179 12.92 11.22 0.09
C LYS A 179 11.49 11.11 0.62
N CYS A 180 10.56 10.78 -0.24
CA CYS A 180 9.14 10.56 0.04
C CYS A 180 8.80 9.07 -0.10
N PHE A 181 8.22 8.48 0.93
CA PHE A 181 7.70 7.11 0.92
C PHE A 181 6.28 7.14 0.36
N VAL A 182 6.04 6.43 -0.74
CA VAL A 182 4.82 6.57 -1.54
C VAL A 182 4.14 5.25 -1.85
N LEU A 183 2.83 5.31 -1.99
CA LEU A 183 2.07 4.34 -2.78
C LEU A 183 1.91 4.87 -4.20
N ILE A 184 2.11 4.00 -5.18
CA ILE A 184 1.76 4.29 -6.57
C ILE A 184 0.39 3.71 -6.83
N ILE A 185 -0.49 4.55 -7.34
CA ILE A 185 -1.89 4.23 -7.57
C ILE A 185 -2.31 4.63 -8.99
N LYS A 186 -3.36 4.00 -9.47
CA LYS A 186 -3.93 4.25 -10.79
C LYS A 186 -5.43 4.55 -10.65
N PRO A 187 -5.95 5.62 -11.26
CA PRO A 187 -7.38 5.88 -11.29
C PRO A 187 -8.12 4.79 -12.08
N SER A 188 -9.32 4.45 -11.64
CA SER A 188 -10.24 3.56 -12.35
C SER A 188 -10.67 4.20 -13.67
N THR A 189 -10.92 3.37 -14.68
CA THR A 189 -11.45 3.83 -15.98
C THR A 189 -12.81 4.48 -15.84
N ASP A 190 -13.62 3.99 -14.91
CA ASP A 190 -15.04 4.36 -14.78
C ASP A 190 -15.24 5.55 -13.83
N ASN A 191 -14.31 5.75 -12.89
CA ASN A 191 -14.37 6.84 -11.92
C ASN A 191 -12.95 7.27 -11.50
N GLN A 192 -12.55 8.48 -11.89
CA GLN A 192 -11.21 9.02 -11.62
C GLN A 192 -10.93 9.26 -10.12
N THR A 193 -11.96 9.27 -9.26
CA THR A 193 -11.80 9.40 -7.80
C THR A 193 -11.63 8.06 -7.08
N VAL A 194 -11.74 6.94 -7.81
CA VAL A 194 -11.51 5.59 -7.29
C VAL A 194 -10.17 5.11 -7.81
N PHE A 195 -9.28 4.77 -6.90
CA PHE A 195 -7.93 4.36 -7.21
C PHE A 195 -7.70 2.90 -6.84
N THR A 196 -6.80 2.27 -7.59
CA THR A 196 -6.26 0.93 -7.31
C THR A 196 -4.76 1.06 -7.12
N ARG A 197 -4.21 0.32 -6.15
CA ARG A 197 -2.78 0.25 -5.93
C ARG A 197 -2.09 -0.48 -7.09
N VAL A 198 -0.95 0.04 -7.52
CA VAL A 198 -0.11 -0.60 -8.55
C VAL A 198 1.36 -0.72 -8.15
N GLY A 199 1.76 -0.14 -7.01
CA GLY A 199 3.11 -0.27 -6.48
C GLY A 199 3.35 0.54 -5.22
N ALA A 200 4.58 0.48 -4.73
CA ALA A 200 5.06 1.34 -3.65
C ALA A 200 6.57 1.54 -3.79
N GLY A 201 7.10 2.56 -3.12
CA GLY A 201 8.52 2.83 -3.14
C GLY A 201 8.89 4.17 -2.54
N ILE A 202 10.04 4.66 -2.99
CA ILE A 202 10.56 5.98 -2.61
C ILE A 202 10.60 6.85 -3.86
N LEU A 203 10.23 8.11 -3.73
CA LEU A 203 10.44 9.16 -4.72
C LEU A 203 11.22 10.31 -4.09
N GLU A 204 11.93 11.05 -4.91
CA GLU A 204 12.48 12.34 -4.54
C GLU A 204 11.38 13.42 -4.61
N GLU A 205 11.45 14.44 -3.76
CA GLU A 205 10.41 15.47 -3.64
C GLU A 205 10.18 16.22 -4.97
N ASP A 206 11.22 16.40 -5.78
CA ASP A 206 11.17 17.06 -7.09
C ASP A 206 10.52 16.18 -8.18
N GLN A 207 10.34 14.88 -7.94
CA GLN A 207 9.61 13.96 -8.82
C GLN A 207 8.09 14.06 -8.65
N ILE A 208 7.60 14.84 -7.69
CA ILE A 208 6.18 14.97 -7.33
C ILE A 208 5.67 16.39 -7.68
N ILE A 209 4.45 16.47 -8.23
CA ILE A 209 3.72 17.73 -8.42
C ILE A 209 2.97 18.07 -7.13
N TRP A 210 3.44 19.06 -6.36
CA TRP A 210 2.90 19.40 -5.04
C TRP A 210 1.68 20.31 -5.06
N ASP A 211 1.64 21.24 -6.02
CA ASP A 211 0.64 22.30 -6.07
C ASP A 211 -0.74 21.81 -6.55
N HIS A 212 -0.79 20.61 -7.14
CA HIS A 212 -2.00 20.01 -7.66
C HIS A 212 -2.23 18.66 -6.97
N TYR A 213 -3.37 18.54 -6.29
CA TYR A 213 -3.77 17.29 -5.66
C TYR A 213 -5.28 17.07 -5.73
N GLU A 214 -5.66 15.80 -5.73
CA GLU A 214 -7.05 15.35 -5.73
C GLU A 214 -7.35 14.44 -4.54
N ALA A 215 -8.63 14.35 -4.18
CA ALA A 215 -9.13 13.45 -3.16
C ALA A 215 -9.81 12.24 -3.81
N GLY A 216 -9.91 11.14 -3.08
CA GLY A 216 -10.58 9.94 -3.56
C GLY A 216 -10.50 8.80 -2.59
N ILE A 217 -10.67 7.59 -3.10
CA ILE A 217 -10.64 6.36 -2.30
C ILE A 217 -9.73 5.32 -2.95
N LEU A 218 -8.96 4.62 -2.13
CA LEU A 218 -8.21 3.45 -2.54
C LEU A 218 -8.99 2.21 -2.10
N ILE A 219 -9.43 1.44 -3.10
CA ILE A 219 -10.20 0.20 -2.91
C ILE A 219 -9.33 -1.03 -3.01
#